data_AF-A0A3Q1GH40-F1
#
_entry.id   AF-A0A3Q1GH40-F1
#
_cell.length_a   1.000
_cell.length_b   1.000
_cell.length_c   1.000
_cell.angle_alpha   90.00
_cell.angle_beta   90.00
_cell.angle_gamma   90.00
#
_symmetry.space_group_name_H-M   'P 1'
#
loop_
_entity.id
_entity.type
_entity.pdbx_description
1 polymer ?
#
loop_
_entity_poly.entity_id
_entity_poly.type
_entity_poly.pdbx_seq_one_letter_code
_entity_poly.pdbx_strand_id
1 'polypeptide(L)'
;MAASLSGLLKPWIPRVFLVRWSRYNPYYLEPEVRKEVYSQPDSELSVEEKEQRDLKMIRPIKAATSGVTSSVFSDPVLSKFINMMMEHGNKVLAREIMTETLENIKRKQVEKYHKAPEGQKEEVECNPYTIFHQALKNCQPVVGLASIRKGGRNYQVPIPLSDKRRRFLAMKWLITECRDNKHRRTHMYEKLSQEVMLAFVQEGNIIRKKNELHKMAESNRAYAHYRWW
;
A
#
# COMPACT_ATOMS: atom_id res chain seq x y z
N MET A 1 32.30 -33.05 -24.61
CA MET A 1 31.35 -32.27 -23.77
C MET A 1 32.10 -31.07 -23.21
N ALA A 2 31.97 -29.90 -23.85
CA ALA A 2 32.69 -28.69 -23.48
C ALA A 2 31.89 -27.92 -22.43
N ALA A 3 32.42 -27.83 -21.20
CA ALA A 3 31.88 -26.95 -20.17
C ALA A 3 32.29 -25.52 -20.48
N SER A 4 31.33 -24.63 -20.74
CA SER A 4 31.58 -23.22 -21.03
C SER A 4 32.16 -22.52 -19.78
N LEU A 5 33.37 -21.98 -19.89
CA LEU A 5 34.09 -21.21 -18.87
C LEU A 5 33.49 -19.81 -18.57
N SER A 6 32.25 -19.53 -18.99
CA SER A 6 31.61 -18.21 -18.92
C SER A 6 31.23 -17.74 -17.51
N GLY A 7 31.45 -18.56 -16.48
CA GLY A 7 31.07 -18.25 -15.09
C GLY A 7 32.21 -17.76 -14.18
N LEU A 8 33.48 -17.89 -14.58
CA LEU A 8 34.63 -17.75 -13.66
C LEU A 8 35.24 -16.34 -13.58
N LEU A 9 34.84 -15.41 -14.46
CA LEU A 9 35.36 -14.05 -14.49
C LEU A 9 34.23 -13.03 -14.38
N LYS A 10 33.49 -13.03 -13.26
CA LYS A 10 32.75 -11.83 -12.87
C LYS A 10 33.75 -10.88 -12.20
N PRO A 11 34.06 -9.71 -12.79
CA PRO A 11 34.91 -8.74 -12.12
C PRO A 11 34.28 -8.39 -10.77
N TRP A 12 35.09 -8.39 -9.72
CA TRP A 12 34.69 -7.93 -8.40
C TRP A 12 34.49 -6.41 -8.47
N ILE A 13 33.31 -6.01 -8.93
CA ILE A 13 32.85 -4.63 -8.79
C ILE A 13 32.60 -4.47 -7.29
N PRO A 14 33.26 -3.52 -6.59
CA PRO A 14 32.90 -3.22 -5.21
C PRO A 14 31.40 -2.95 -5.23
N ARG A 15 30.61 -3.80 -4.56
CA ARG A 15 29.20 -3.50 -4.35
C ARG A 15 29.21 -2.14 -3.71
N VAL A 16 28.73 -1.13 -4.44
CA VAL A 16 28.42 0.17 -3.85
C VAL A 16 27.36 -0.15 -2.82
N PHE A 17 27.80 -0.43 -1.59
CA PHE A 17 26.92 -0.39 -0.45
C PHE A 17 26.41 1.04 -0.48
N LEU A 18 25.13 1.21 -0.82
CA LEU A 18 24.45 2.48 -0.66
C LEU A 18 24.51 2.79 0.83
N VAL A 19 25.59 3.46 1.24
CA VAL A 19 25.73 4.06 2.55
C VAL A 19 24.52 4.96 2.68
N ARG A 20 23.60 4.57 3.55
CA ARG A 20 22.26 5.14 3.70
C ARG A 20 22.37 6.48 4.45
N TRP A 21 23.22 7.39 3.98
CA TRP A 21 23.34 8.73 4.56
C TRP A 21 22.20 9.60 4.04
N SER A 22 21.43 10.16 4.97
CA SER A 22 20.55 11.28 4.69
C SER A 22 21.40 12.53 4.53
N ARG A 23 21.16 13.33 3.49
CA ARG A 23 21.76 14.66 3.36
C ARG A 23 21.26 15.63 4.43
N TYR A 24 20.06 15.40 4.96
CA TYR A 24 19.50 16.19 6.05
C TYR A 24 20.02 15.69 7.39
N ASN A 25 20.49 16.63 8.22
CA ASN A 25 20.82 16.40 9.62
C ASN A 25 19.54 15.98 10.38
N PRO A 26 19.61 15.04 11.36
CA PRO A 26 18.48 14.70 12.24
C PRO A 26 17.74 15.88 12.88
N TYR A 27 18.38 17.04 13.00
CA TYR A 27 17.76 18.28 13.49
C TYR A 27 16.64 18.84 12.59
N TYR A 28 16.62 18.48 11.29
CA TYR A 28 15.63 18.99 10.35
C TYR A 28 14.24 18.39 10.57
N LEU A 29 13.23 19.25 10.62
CA LEU A 29 11.83 18.85 10.70
C LEU A 29 11.26 18.45 9.33
N GLU A 30 10.31 17.52 9.32
CA GLU A 30 9.55 17.17 8.11
C GLU A 30 8.59 18.32 7.71
N PRO A 31 8.39 18.56 6.40
CA PRO A 31 7.51 19.61 5.94
C PRO A 31 6.04 19.22 6.11
N GLU A 32 5.26 20.12 6.73
CA GLU A 32 3.81 19.97 6.86
C GLU A 32 3.11 20.58 5.63
N VAL A 33 2.49 19.74 4.80
CA VAL A 33 1.94 20.15 3.49
C VAL A 33 0.44 20.50 3.54
N ARG A 34 -0.26 20.09 4.60
CA ARG A 34 -1.70 20.32 4.76
C ARG A 34 -1.97 21.80 5.08
N LYS A 35 -2.79 22.46 4.25
CA LYS A 35 -3.15 23.89 4.44
C LYS A 35 -4.02 24.12 5.68
N GLU A 36 -4.86 23.14 6.01
CA GLU A 36 -5.79 23.19 7.14
C GLU A 36 -5.06 23.44 8.47
N VAL A 37 -3.89 22.82 8.66
CA VAL A 37 -3.07 22.94 9.88
C VAL A 37 -2.65 24.39 10.15
N TYR A 38 -2.44 25.19 9.10
CA TYR A 38 -2.06 26.59 9.23
C TYR A 38 -3.25 27.54 9.33
N SER A 39 -4.44 27.08 8.91
CA SER A 39 -5.66 27.90 8.94
C SER A 39 -6.32 27.93 10.31
N GLN A 40 -5.97 26.98 11.19
CA GLN A 40 -6.49 26.88 12.55
C GLN A 40 -5.98 28.04 13.42
N PRO A 41 -6.88 28.79 14.09
CA PRO A 41 -6.52 29.89 14.98
C PRO A 41 -5.84 29.38 16.26
N ASP A 42 -4.98 30.19 16.86
CA ASP A 42 -4.22 29.80 18.07
C ASP A 42 -5.08 29.53 19.30
N SER A 43 -6.35 29.98 19.30
CA SER A 43 -7.32 29.68 20.35
C SER A 43 -7.74 28.21 20.37
N GLU A 44 -7.76 27.55 19.21
CA GLU A 44 -8.21 26.16 19.08
C GLU A 44 -7.07 25.15 19.28
N LEU A 45 -5.83 25.62 19.29
CA LEU A 45 -4.67 24.75 19.41
C LEU A 45 -4.47 24.25 20.84
N SER A 46 -4.16 22.97 20.92
CA SER A 46 -3.59 22.37 22.12
C SER A 46 -2.22 22.99 22.46
N VAL A 47 -1.81 22.87 23.72
CA VAL A 47 -0.50 23.34 24.18
C VAL A 47 0.63 22.67 23.40
N GLU A 48 0.52 21.37 23.12
CA GLU A 48 1.51 20.61 22.34
C GLU A 48 1.65 21.13 20.90
N GLU A 49 0.54 21.50 20.25
CA GLU A 49 0.56 22.02 18.88
C GLU A 49 1.17 23.43 18.82
N LYS A 50 0.96 24.25 19.87
CA LYS A 50 1.62 25.55 20.00
C LYS A 50 3.13 25.38 20.10
N GLU A 51 3.60 24.48 20.97
CA GLU A 51 5.02 24.15 21.08
C GLU A 51 5.60 23.66 19.74
N GLN A 52 4.86 22.83 19.00
CA GLN A 52 5.29 22.39 17.66
C GLN A 52 5.36 23.54 16.65
N ARG A 53 4.46 24.53 16.71
CA ARG A 53 4.52 25.73 15.87
C ARG A 53 5.77 26.56 16.22
N ASP A 54 6.06 26.75 17.50
CA ASP A 54 7.26 27.48 17.95
C ASP A 54 8.55 26.77 17.51
N LEU A 55 8.58 25.44 17.62
CA LEU A 55 9.70 24.63 17.14
C LEU A 55 9.91 24.77 15.62
N LYS A 56 8.84 24.90 14.83
CA LYS A 56 8.92 25.11 13.37
C LYS A 56 9.48 26.48 13.01
N MET A 57 9.37 27.49 13.88
CA MET A 57 9.97 28.81 13.65
C MET A 57 11.49 28.79 13.83
N ILE A 58 11.99 27.99 14.78
CA ILE A 58 13.41 27.95 15.15
C ILE A 58 14.18 26.91 14.32
N ARG A 59 13.58 25.75 14.05
CA ARG A 59 14.26 24.62 13.40
C ARG A 59 14.16 24.69 11.86
N PRO A 60 15.22 24.30 11.13
CA PRO A 60 15.15 24.22 9.68
C PRO A 60 14.22 23.07 9.25
N ILE A 61 13.44 23.31 8.20
CA ILE A 61 12.48 22.35 7.64
C ILE A 61 13.05 21.76 6.35
N LYS A 62 12.82 20.46 6.11
CA LYS A 62 13.24 19.82 4.84
C LYS A 62 12.42 20.34 3.67
N ALA A 63 12.99 20.26 2.47
CA ALA A 63 12.24 20.56 1.26
C ALA A 63 11.10 19.56 1.06
N ALA A 64 9.92 20.05 0.67
CA ALA A 64 8.79 19.19 0.33
C ALA A 64 9.14 18.28 -0.85
N THR A 65 8.77 17.01 -0.76
CA THR A 65 9.00 16.05 -1.85
C THR A 65 8.08 16.35 -3.03
N SER A 66 8.56 16.18 -4.26
CA SER A 66 7.78 16.43 -5.49
C SER A 66 6.47 15.63 -5.62
N GLY A 67 6.34 14.53 -4.87
CA GLY A 67 5.14 13.69 -4.89
C GLY A 67 4.04 14.10 -3.92
N VAL A 68 4.30 15.02 -3.00
CA VAL A 68 3.33 15.48 -2.00
C VAL A 68 2.93 16.90 -2.36
N THR A 69 1.63 17.17 -2.36
CA THR A 69 1.06 18.47 -2.75
C THR A 69 -0.10 18.79 -1.83
N SER A 70 -0.39 20.07 -1.65
CA SER A 70 -1.52 20.57 -0.85
C SER A 70 -2.85 20.57 -1.60
N SER A 71 -2.94 19.84 -2.72
CA SER A 71 -4.15 19.72 -3.53
C SER A 71 -5.18 18.85 -2.82
N VAL A 72 -6.45 19.25 -2.88
CA VAL A 72 -7.58 18.51 -2.28
C VAL A 72 -7.75 17.13 -2.90
N PHE A 73 -7.37 16.96 -4.18
CA PHE A 73 -7.44 15.67 -4.88
C PHE A 73 -6.27 14.73 -4.56
N SER A 74 -5.30 15.17 -3.75
CA SER A 74 -4.14 14.34 -3.41
C SER A 74 -4.50 13.30 -2.35
N ASP A 75 -4.51 12.03 -2.75
CA ASP A 75 -4.69 10.92 -1.82
C ASP A 75 -3.34 10.23 -1.50
N PRO A 76 -2.89 10.21 -0.23
CA PRO A 76 -1.64 9.56 0.16
C PRO A 76 -1.68 8.04 0.00
N VAL A 77 -2.85 7.40 0.13
CA VAL A 77 -3.02 5.95 -0.03
C VAL A 77 -2.82 5.59 -1.50
N LEU A 78 -3.47 6.33 -2.40
CA LEU A 78 -3.32 6.16 -3.85
C LEU A 78 -1.88 6.46 -4.30
N SER A 79 -1.28 7.55 -3.81
CA SER A 79 0.12 7.90 -4.09
C SER A 79 1.08 6.79 -3.66
N LYS A 80 0.84 6.18 -2.48
CA LYS A 80 1.63 5.03 -2.01
C LYS A 80 1.45 3.81 -2.90
N PHE A 81 0.23 3.53 -3.34
CA PHE A 81 -0.07 2.42 -4.25
C PHE A 81 0.61 2.58 -5.61
N ILE A 82 0.54 3.78 -6.22
CA ILE A 82 1.25 4.12 -7.46
C ILE A 82 2.75 3.88 -7.31
N ASN A 83 3.34 4.33 -6.20
CA ASN A 83 4.77 4.13 -5.95
C ASN A 83 5.14 2.64 -5.77
N MET A 84 4.23 1.80 -5.26
CA MET A 84 4.45 0.35 -5.14
C MET A 84 4.27 -0.38 -6.48
N MET A 85 3.43 0.16 -7.37
CA MET A 85 3.22 -0.37 -8.72
C MET A 85 4.33 0.05 -9.69
N MET A 86 5.00 1.16 -9.42
CA MET A 86 6.09 1.70 -10.24
C MET A 86 7.26 0.72 -10.34
N GLU A 87 7.77 0.55 -11.55
CA GLU A 87 8.99 -0.21 -11.85
C GLU A 87 10.02 0.69 -12.52
N HIS A 88 11.31 0.43 -12.26
CA HIS A 88 12.44 1.14 -12.89
C HIS A 88 12.37 2.69 -12.81
N GLY A 89 11.64 3.23 -11.82
CA GLY A 89 11.48 4.68 -11.65
C GLY A 89 10.48 5.34 -12.61
N ASN A 90 9.76 4.58 -13.45
CA ASN A 90 8.78 5.14 -14.38
C ASN A 90 7.45 5.47 -13.67
N LYS A 91 7.40 6.66 -13.07
CA LYS A 91 6.21 7.14 -12.36
C LYS A 91 5.09 7.60 -13.28
N VAL A 92 5.41 8.02 -14.51
CA VAL A 92 4.42 8.48 -15.50
C VAL A 92 3.52 7.31 -15.89
N LEU A 93 4.12 6.18 -16.30
CA LEU A 93 3.39 4.97 -16.66
C LEU A 93 2.56 4.42 -15.48
N ALA A 94 3.14 4.38 -14.27
CA ALA A 94 2.41 3.90 -13.09
C ALA A 94 1.19 4.78 -12.75
N ARG A 95 1.28 6.08 -13.02
CA ARG A 95 0.16 7.01 -12.85
C ARG A 95 -0.89 6.80 -13.93
N GLU A 96 -0.49 6.64 -15.19
CA GLU A 96 -1.40 6.36 -16.31
C GLU A 96 -2.22 5.10 -16.06
N ILE A 97 -1.57 3.99 -15.71
CA ILE A 97 -2.25 2.72 -15.39
C ILE A 97 -3.28 2.92 -14.27
N MET A 98 -2.93 3.69 -13.23
CA MET A 98 -3.85 3.94 -12.12
C MET A 98 -5.04 4.80 -12.54
N THR A 99 -4.81 5.83 -13.37
CA THR A 99 -5.87 6.69 -13.93
C THR A 99 -6.84 5.86 -14.76
N GLU A 100 -6.33 5.05 -15.69
CA GLU A 100 -7.12 4.13 -16.52
C GLU A 100 -7.89 3.10 -15.68
N THR A 101 -7.29 2.64 -14.58
CA THR A 101 -7.97 1.72 -13.66
C THR A 101 -9.17 2.41 -12.99
N LEU A 102 -8.98 3.61 -12.42
CA LEU A 102 -10.06 4.36 -11.77
C LEU A 102 -11.17 4.70 -12.76
N GLU A 103 -10.79 5.06 -13.99
CA GLU A 103 -11.73 5.29 -15.08
C GLU A 103 -12.54 4.03 -15.41
N ASN A 104 -11.90 2.88 -15.56
CA ASN A 104 -12.58 1.61 -15.84
C ASN A 104 -13.52 1.18 -14.71
N ILE A 105 -13.13 1.36 -13.45
CA ILE A 105 -14.01 1.11 -12.29
C ILE A 105 -15.24 2.01 -12.40
N LYS A 106 -15.05 3.31 -12.66
CA LYS A 106 -16.15 4.28 -12.77
C LYS A 106 -17.09 3.92 -13.93
N ARG A 107 -16.55 3.63 -15.12
CA ARG A 107 -17.34 3.23 -16.30
C ARG A 107 -18.20 2.00 -16.00
N LYS A 108 -17.62 0.94 -15.44
CA LYS A 108 -18.35 -0.29 -15.08
C LYS A 108 -19.43 -0.08 -14.02
N GLN A 109 -19.17 0.76 -13.01
CA GLN A 109 -20.16 1.06 -11.98
C GLN A 109 -21.31 1.90 -12.51
N VAL A 110 -21.03 2.88 -13.37
CA VAL A 110 -22.07 3.68 -14.04
C VAL A 110 -22.92 2.80 -14.95
N GLU A 111 -22.31 1.88 -15.71
CA GLU A 111 -23.06 0.90 -16.51
C GLU A 111 -23.94 0.01 -15.62
N LYS A 112 -23.44 -0.45 -14.46
CA LYS A 112 -24.21 -1.23 -13.49
C LYS A 112 -25.38 -0.42 -12.92
N TYR A 113 -25.14 0.85 -12.59
CA TYR A 113 -26.16 1.77 -12.07
C TYR A 113 -27.31 1.98 -13.07
N HIS A 114 -27.00 2.19 -14.35
CA HIS A 114 -28.04 2.37 -15.38
C HIS A 114 -28.84 1.10 -15.68
N LYS A 115 -28.23 -0.08 -15.53
CA LYS A 115 -28.90 -1.37 -15.73
C LYS A 115 -29.72 -1.82 -14.51
N ALA A 116 -29.49 -1.23 -13.33
CA ALA A 116 -30.15 -1.64 -12.10
C ALA A 116 -31.62 -1.14 -12.02
N PRO A 117 -32.53 -1.93 -11.40
CA PRO A 117 -33.88 -1.46 -11.10
C PRO A 117 -33.85 -0.31 -10.08
N GLU A 118 -34.88 0.52 -10.06
CA GLU A 118 -34.90 1.77 -9.27
C GLU A 118 -34.58 1.57 -7.79
N GLY A 119 -35.04 0.47 -7.17
CA GLY A 119 -34.76 0.17 -5.77
C GLY A 119 -33.31 -0.24 -5.44
N GLN A 120 -32.51 -0.66 -6.44
CA GLN A 120 -31.11 -1.09 -6.22
C GLN A 120 -30.09 -0.03 -6.64
N LYS A 121 -30.52 1.08 -7.24
CA LYS A 121 -29.64 2.14 -7.73
C LYS A 121 -28.86 2.80 -6.59
N GLU A 122 -29.50 2.97 -5.44
CA GLU A 122 -28.90 3.60 -4.25
C GLU A 122 -27.78 2.75 -3.64
N GLU A 123 -27.84 1.42 -3.79
CA GLU A 123 -26.80 0.51 -3.29
C GLU A 123 -25.54 0.52 -4.15
N VAL A 124 -25.61 1.05 -5.39
CA VAL A 124 -24.50 1.04 -6.33
C VAL A 124 -23.61 2.26 -6.10
N GLU A 125 -22.51 2.02 -5.39
CA GLU A 125 -21.42 2.97 -5.23
C GLU A 125 -20.75 3.28 -6.57
N CYS A 126 -20.84 4.53 -7.02
CA CYS A 126 -20.24 4.99 -8.28
C CYS A 126 -18.85 5.64 -8.10
N ASN A 127 -18.45 5.98 -6.88
CA ASN A 127 -17.19 6.67 -6.62
C ASN A 127 -16.01 5.67 -6.61
N PRO A 128 -15.05 5.75 -7.56
CA PRO A 128 -13.95 4.78 -7.64
C PRO A 128 -12.98 4.87 -6.46
N TYR A 129 -12.87 6.04 -5.79
CA TYR A 129 -12.01 6.19 -4.63
C TYR A 129 -12.57 5.44 -3.41
N THR A 130 -13.87 5.56 -3.13
CA THR A 130 -14.50 4.86 -1.99
C THR A 130 -14.41 3.35 -2.18
N ILE A 131 -14.68 2.88 -3.40
CA ILE A 131 -14.51 1.46 -3.78
C ILE A 131 -13.07 1.01 -3.55
N PHE A 132 -12.07 1.78 -4.01
CA PHE A 132 -10.66 1.43 -3.85
C PHE A 132 -10.24 1.35 -2.37
N HIS A 133 -10.63 2.34 -1.56
CA HIS A 133 -10.34 2.35 -0.12
C HIS A 133 -11.01 1.18 0.59
N GLN A 134 -12.26 0.90 0.27
CA GLN A 134 -13.01 -0.19 0.89
C GLN A 134 -12.47 -1.56 0.46
N ALA A 135 -12.13 -1.74 -0.81
CA ALA A 135 -11.47 -2.94 -1.31
C ALA A 135 -10.13 -3.19 -0.58
N LEU A 136 -9.31 -2.15 -0.42
CA LEU A 136 -8.07 -2.26 0.36
C LEU A 136 -8.32 -2.59 1.83
N LYS A 137 -9.37 -2.05 2.46
CA LYS A 137 -9.76 -2.42 3.84
C LYS A 137 -10.18 -3.89 3.92
N ASN A 138 -10.99 -4.37 2.98
CA ASN A 138 -11.45 -5.76 2.92
C ASN A 138 -10.27 -6.74 2.74
N CYS A 139 -9.24 -6.35 1.98
CA CYS A 139 -8.03 -7.13 1.75
C CYS A 139 -7.03 -7.15 2.93
N GLN A 140 -7.18 -6.28 3.93
CA GLN A 140 -6.22 -6.19 5.04
C GLN A 140 -6.34 -7.39 5.99
N PRO A 141 -5.26 -8.16 6.20
CA PRO A 141 -5.25 -9.20 7.23
C PRO A 141 -5.06 -8.59 8.62
N VAL A 142 -5.84 -9.02 9.60
CA VAL A 142 -5.70 -8.59 11.01
C VAL A 142 -4.52 -9.27 11.69
N VAL A 143 -4.42 -10.59 11.52
CA VAL A 143 -3.37 -11.43 12.10
C VAL A 143 -2.45 -11.92 10.97
N GLY A 144 -1.16 -11.99 11.27
CA GLY A 144 -0.15 -12.62 10.41
C GLY A 144 0.57 -13.74 11.15
N LEU A 145 1.54 -14.33 10.47
CA LEU A 145 2.41 -15.36 11.01
C LEU A 145 3.86 -14.86 10.96
N ALA A 146 4.64 -15.10 12.02
CA ALA A 146 6.09 -15.04 11.93
C ALA A 146 6.70 -16.40 12.23
N SER A 147 7.79 -16.68 11.53
CA SER A 147 8.59 -17.87 11.77
C SER A 147 9.50 -17.64 12.97
N ILE A 148 9.23 -18.32 14.09
CA ILE A 148 10.07 -18.31 15.30
C ILE A 148 10.81 -19.63 15.39
N ARG A 149 12.14 -19.58 15.57
CA ARG A 149 12.97 -20.77 15.76
C ARG A 149 13.08 -21.11 17.24
N LYS A 150 12.65 -22.31 17.64
CA LYS A 150 12.74 -22.80 19.03
C LYS A 150 13.04 -24.30 19.03
N GLY A 151 14.02 -24.74 19.83
CA GLY A 151 14.39 -26.15 19.92
C GLY A 151 14.76 -26.78 18.56
N GLY A 152 15.44 -26.03 17.70
CA GLY A 152 15.86 -26.51 16.37
C GLY A 152 14.78 -26.53 15.28
N ARG A 153 13.49 -26.32 15.61
CA ARG A 153 12.38 -26.25 14.64
C ARG A 153 11.87 -24.81 14.44
N ASN A 154 11.27 -24.55 13.29
CA ASN A 154 10.62 -23.27 12.98
C ASN A 154 9.11 -23.40 13.15
N TYR A 155 8.52 -22.56 13.99
CA TYR A 155 7.09 -22.50 14.25
C TYR A 155 6.49 -21.26 13.59
N GLN A 156 5.32 -21.40 12.99
CA GLN A 156 4.53 -20.27 12.49
C GLN A 156 3.69 -19.74 13.63
N VAL A 157 4.11 -18.62 14.21
CA VAL A 157 3.50 -18.04 15.41
C VAL A 157 2.56 -16.90 15.01
N PRO A 158 1.28 -16.93 15.42
CA PRO A 158 0.32 -15.86 15.14
C PRO A 158 0.68 -14.54 15.84
N ILE A 159 0.68 -13.44 15.09
CA ILE A 159 1.06 -12.11 15.58
C ILE A 159 0.05 -11.06 15.08
N PRO A 160 -0.41 -10.15 15.96
CA PRO A 160 -1.23 -9.01 15.53
C PRO A 160 -0.40 -8.08 14.65
N LEU A 161 -0.92 -7.72 13.48
CA LEU A 161 -0.21 -6.87 12.54
C LEU A 161 -0.49 -5.38 12.79
N SER A 162 0.56 -4.57 12.83
CA SER A 162 0.44 -3.10 12.81
C SER A 162 -0.23 -2.61 11.53
N ASP A 163 -1.02 -1.54 11.59
CA ASP A 163 -1.74 -0.91 10.48
C ASP A 163 -0.88 -0.69 9.25
N LYS A 164 0.34 -0.17 9.44
CA LYS A 164 1.30 0.05 8.35
C LYS A 164 1.60 -1.25 7.61
N ARG A 165 1.77 -2.35 8.35
CA ARG A 165 2.05 -3.68 7.79
C ARG A 165 0.81 -4.28 7.13
N ARG A 166 -0.37 -4.13 7.72
CA ARG A 166 -1.66 -4.58 7.15
C ARG A 166 -1.91 -3.94 5.79
N ARG A 167 -1.83 -2.60 5.72
CA ARG A 167 -1.99 -1.83 4.48
C ARG A 167 -0.96 -2.24 3.42
N PHE A 168 0.30 -2.40 3.81
CA PHE A 168 1.35 -2.85 2.90
C PHE A 168 1.07 -4.23 2.31
N LEU A 169 0.62 -5.20 3.12
CA LEU A 169 0.31 -6.55 2.63
C LEU A 169 -0.86 -6.54 1.66
N ALA A 170 -1.93 -5.79 1.95
CA ALA A 170 -3.07 -5.66 1.06
C ALA A 170 -2.67 -5.09 -0.31
N MET A 171 -1.94 -3.97 -0.33
CA MET A 171 -1.45 -3.36 -1.58
C MET A 171 -0.52 -4.30 -2.34
N LYS A 172 0.41 -4.97 -1.64
CA LYS A 172 1.35 -5.90 -2.24
C LYS A 172 0.62 -7.09 -2.87
N TRP A 173 -0.33 -7.71 -2.16
CA TRP A 173 -1.06 -8.85 -2.68
C TRP A 173 -1.89 -8.49 -3.91
N LEU A 174 -2.54 -7.33 -3.91
CA LEU A 174 -3.29 -6.84 -5.07
C LEU A 174 -2.38 -6.66 -6.29
N ILE A 175 -1.23 -5.99 -6.13
CA ILE A 175 -0.28 -5.78 -7.23
C ILE A 175 0.31 -7.11 -7.73
N THR A 176 0.71 -8.00 -6.82
CA THR A 176 1.29 -9.31 -7.17
C THR A 176 0.28 -10.19 -7.89
N GLU A 177 -0.97 -10.27 -7.40
CA GLU A 177 -2.04 -11.05 -8.06
C GLU A 177 -2.25 -10.55 -9.50
N CYS A 178 -2.41 -9.24 -9.67
CA CYS A 178 -2.66 -8.64 -10.98
C CYS A 178 -1.50 -8.84 -11.97
N ARG A 179 -0.27 -8.95 -11.46
CA ARG A 179 0.92 -9.17 -12.30
C ARG A 179 1.10 -10.64 -12.68
N ASP A 180 0.90 -11.54 -11.73
CA ASP A 180 1.18 -12.97 -11.90
C ASP A 180 0.04 -13.69 -12.63
N ASN A 181 -1.22 -13.34 -12.33
CA ASN A 181 -2.41 -14.08 -12.79
C ASN A 181 -3.16 -13.39 -13.93
N LYS A 182 -2.56 -12.41 -14.62
CA LYS A 182 -3.19 -11.80 -15.79
C LYS A 182 -2.97 -12.65 -17.04
N HIS A 183 -3.99 -12.71 -17.90
CA HIS A 183 -3.80 -13.23 -19.24
C HIS A 183 -2.91 -12.27 -20.04
N ARG A 184 -2.05 -12.80 -20.93
CA ARG A 184 -1.04 -12.02 -21.65
C ARG A 184 -1.62 -10.86 -22.47
N ARG A 185 -2.85 -11.03 -22.98
CA ARG A 185 -3.55 -10.00 -23.78
C ARG A 185 -4.30 -8.97 -22.94
N THR A 186 -4.54 -9.25 -21.66
CA THR A 186 -5.28 -8.34 -20.78
C THR A 186 -4.35 -7.26 -20.25
N HIS A 187 -4.78 -6.01 -20.37
CA HIS A 187 -3.98 -4.90 -19.86
C HIS A 187 -4.01 -4.86 -18.32
N MET A 188 -2.98 -4.26 -17.73
CA MET A 188 -2.83 -4.20 -16.27
C MET A 188 -4.01 -3.46 -15.61
N TYR A 189 -4.43 -2.34 -16.18
CA TYR A 189 -5.51 -1.51 -15.64
C TYR A 189 -6.87 -2.23 -15.68
N GLU A 190 -7.12 -3.06 -16.70
CA GLU A 190 -8.34 -3.87 -16.80
C GLU A 190 -8.40 -4.92 -15.70
N LYS A 191 -7.33 -5.72 -15.56
CA LYS A 191 -7.25 -6.75 -14.51
C LYS A 191 -7.34 -6.15 -13.12
N LEU A 192 -6.64 -5.03 -12.88
CA LEU A 192 -6.66 -4.35 -11.59
C LEU A 192 -8.05 -3.79 -11.26
N SER A 193 -8.77 -3.24 -12.24
CA SER A 193 -10.17 -2.81 -12.04
C SER A 193 -11.08 -3.96 -11.63
N GLN A 194 -10.90 -5.14 -12.24
CA GLN A 194 -11.70 -6.34 -11.92
C GLN A 194 -11.41 -6.84 -10.50
N GLU A 195 -10.14 -6.98 -10.13
CA GLU A 195 -9.76 -7.46 -8.79
C GLU A 195 -10.18 -6.49 -7.69
N VAL A 196 -10.10 -5.18 -7.92
CA VAL A 196 -10.60 -4.18 -6.96
C VAL A 196 -12.11 -4.30 -6.77
N MET A 197 -12.88 -4.48 -7.86
CA MET A 197 -14.33 -4.67 -7.78
C MET A 197 -14.70 -5.99 -7.07
N LEU A 198 -13.99 -7.09 -7.33
CA LEU A 198 -14.21 -8.35 -6.62
C LEU A 198 -13.88 -8.22 -5.13
N ALA A 199 -12.75 -7.61 -4.79
CA ALA A 199 -12.35 -7.37 -3.41
C ALA A 199 -13.32 -6.45 -2.65
N PHE A 200 -13.97 -5.51 -3.35
CA PHE A 200 -15.03 -4.67 -2.79
C PHE A 200 -16.22 -5.51 -2.32
N VAL A 201 -16.63 -6.51 -3.11
CA VAL A 201 -17.70 -7.48 -2.77
C VAL A 201 -17.21 -8.60 -1.83
N GLN A 202 -15.96 -8.52 -1.35
CA GLN A 202 -15.30 -9.56 -0.53
C GLN A 202 -15.11 -10.91 -1.25
N GLU A 203 -15.03 -10.87 -2.57
CA GLU A 203 -14.75 -12.03 -3.41
C GLU A 203 -13.36 -11.91 -4.04
N GLY A 204 -12.95 -12.98 -4.74
CA GLY A 204 -11.70 -13.03 -5.48
C GLY A 204 -10.52 -13.67 -4.73
N ASN A 205 -9.43 -13.84 -5.48
CA ASN A 205 -8.26 -14.60 -5.03
C ASN A 205 -7.54 -13.94 -3.85
N ILE A 206 -7.59 -12.61 -3.78
CA ILE A 206 -6.93 -11.84 -2.72
C ILE A 206 -7.63 -12.04 -1.38
N ILE A 207 -8.97 -12.03 -1.38
CA ILE A 207 -9.75 -12.30 -0.17
C ILE A 207 -9.58 -13.76 0.26
N ARG A 208 -9.56 -14.70 -0.68
CA ARG A 208 -9.22 -16.09 -0.41
C ARG A 208 -7.86 -16.21 0.28
N LYS A 209 -6.83 -15.53 -0.23
CA LYS A 209 -5.48 -15.51 0.37
C LYS A 209 -5.46 -14.94 1.79
N LYS A 210 -6.23 -13.87 2.05
CA LYS A 210 -6.43 -13.33 3.40
C LYS A 210 -7.05 -14.38 4.33
N ASN A 211 -8.11 -15.05 3.87
CA ASN A 211 -8.84 -16.04 4.65
C ASN A 211 -7.98 -17.29 4.92
N GLU A 212 -7.17 -17.72 3.95
CA GLU A 212 -6.19 -18.81 4.13
C GLU A 212 -5.14 -18.46 5.20
N LEU A 213 -4.63 -17.22 5.20
CA LEU A 213 -3.72 -16.75 6.24
C LEU A 213 -4.39 -16.76 7.63
N HIS A 214 -5.65 -16.34 7.72
CA HIS A 214 -6.40 -16.35 8.99
C HIS A 214 -6.66 -17.77 9.49
N LYS A 215 -7.08 -18.69 8.62
CA LYS A 215 -7.22 -20.11 8.96
C LYS A 215 -5.91 -20.70 9.46
N MET A 216 -4.79 -20.40 8.79
CA MET A 216 -3.48 -20.88 9.21
C MET A 216 -3.03 -20.29 10.54
N ALA A 217 -3.37 -19.02 10.81
CA ALA A 217 -3.12 -18.39 12.10
C ALA A 217 -3.97 -19.01 13.22
N GLU A 218 -5.23 -19.31 12.95
CA GLU A 218 -6.14 -19.95 13.89
C GLU A 218 -5.70 -21.36 14.26
N SER A 219 -5.32 -22.18 13.27
CA SER A 219 -4.77 -23.53 13.50
C SER A 219 -3.53 -23.51 14.40
N ASN A 220 -2.72 -22.45 14.29
CA ASN A 220 -1.48 -22.28 15.06
C ASN A 220 -1.65 -21.44 16.33
N ARG A 221 -2.88 -21.19 16.80
CA ARG A 221 -3.17 -20.36 17.98
C ARG A 221 -2.41 -20.80 19.24
N ALA A 222 -2.16 -22.10 19.39
CA ALA A 222 -1.45 -22.66 20.54
C ALA A 222 -0.02 -22.11 20.67
N TYR A 223 0.64 -21.78 19.55
CA TYR A 223 2.01 -21.26 19.55
C TYR A 223 2.11 -19.77 19.91
N ALA A 224 1.00 -19.09 20.18
CA ALA A 224 1.00 -17.66 20.53
C ALA A 224 1.91 -17.33 21.74
N HIS A 225 2.07 -18.26 22.68
CA HIS A 225 2.94 -18.12 23.86
C HIS A 225 4.44 -18.15 23.53
N TYR A 226 4.84 -18.49 22.30
CA TYR A 226 6.24 -18.36 21.86
C TYR A 226 6.62 -16.91 21.55
N ARG A 227 5.68 -15.97 21.62
CA ARG A 227 5.94 -14.54 21.49
C ARG A 227 6.47 -13.96 22.81
N TRP A 228 7.54 -13.18 22.75
CA TRP A 228 8.19 -12.57 23.93
C TRP A 228 8.08 -11.03 23.96
N TRP A 229 7.15 -10.46 23.19
CA TRP A 229 6.87 -9.03 23.11
C TRP A 229 5.37 -8.76 23.14
#